data_AF-A0A7Y2K5V2-F1
#
_entry.id   AF-A0A7Y2K5V2-F1
#
_cell.length_a   1.000
_cell.length_b   1.000
_cell.length_c   1.000
_cell.angle_alpha   90.00
_cell.angle_beta   90.00
_cell.angle_gamma   90.00
#
_symmetry.space_group_name_H-M   'P 1'
#
loop_
_entity.id
_entity.type
_entity.pdbx_description
1 polymer ?
#
loop_
_entity_poly.entity_id
_entity_poly.type
_entity_poly.pdbx_seq_one_letter_code
_entity_poly.pdbx_strand_id
1 'polypeptide(L)'
;MNFSKFNFPDEVSVPEFDSLTYLYNKNVYEKNEYILNYKVVRHWWGNNTKDFIVIYEVKNWEDVIKATTRNNELFEEYWDTPEARKLFIKAYDKYFTVKHPDEIYREVNYDVSDITPIKESSEK
;
A
#
# COMPACT_ATOMS: atom_id res chain seq x y z
N MET A 1 9.30 13.38 -3.18
CA MET A 1 8.83 11.98 -3.27
C MET A 1 8.11 11.79 -4.59
N ASN A 2 8.42 10.72 -5.33
CA ASN A 2 7.79 10.40 -6.61
C ASN A 2 6.79 9.26 -6.37
N PHE A 3 5.52 9.60 -6.14
CA PHE A 3 4.45 8.63 -5.91
C PHE A 3 4.05 7.87 -7.17
N SER A 4 3.42 6.71 -7.02
CA SER A 4 2.83 5.97 -8.13
C SER A 4 1.76 6.85 -8.79
N LYS A 5 1.96 7.17 -10.07
CA LYS A 5 0.97 7.93 -10.84
C LYS A 5 -0.05 6.96 -11.38
N PHE A 6 -1.27 7.01 -10.88
CA PHE A 6 -2.36 6.17 -11.35
C PHE A 6 -2.86 6.61 -12.73
N ASN A 7 -3.18 5.66 -13.60
CA ASN A 7 -3.78 5.94 -14.90
C ASN A 7 -5.29 5.74 -14.80
N PHE A 8 -6.04 6.79 -14.45
CA PHE A 8 -7.50 6.77 -14.53
C PHE A 8 -7.93 7.18 -15.94
N PRO A 9 -8.44 6.26 -16.77
CA PRO A 9 -8.91 6.59 -18.11
C PRO A 9 -10.19 7.43 -18.09
N ASP A 10 -11.14 7.20 -17.17
CA ASP A 10 -12.43 7.92 -17.04
C ASP A 10 -13.08 7.71 -15.65
N GLU A 11 -14.11 8.48 -15.27
CA GLU A 11 -14.86 8.33 -13.99
C GLU A 11 -15.46 6.92 -13.78
N VAL A 12 -15.92 6.28 -14.87
CA VAL A 12 -16.47 4.91 -14.88
C VAL A 12 -15.43 3.87 -14.44
N SER A 13 -14.14 4.20 -14.53
CA SER A 13 -13.05 3.30 -14.16
C SER A 13 -12.82 3.22 -12.64
N VAL A 14 -13.36 4.18 -11.87
CA VAL A 14 -13.17 4.27 -10.40
C VAL A 14 -13.96 3.19 -9.64
N PRO A 15 -15.25 2.93 -9.90
CA PRO A 15 -16.00 1.87 -9.21
C PRO A 15 -15.46 0.46 -9.48
N GLU A 16 -14.97 0.20 -10.71
CA GLU A 16 -14.34 -1.09 -11.03
C GLU A 16 -13.05 -1.26 -10.23
N PHE A 17 -12.19 -0.24 -10.20
CA PHE A 17 -10.99 -0.27 -9.39
C PHE A 17 -11.30 -0.50 -7.90
N ASP A 18 -12.26 0.26 -7.35
CA ASP A 18 -12.67 0.11 -5.95
C ASP A 18 -13.20 -1.30 -5.65
N SER A 19 -13.93 -1.90 -6.59
CA SER A 19 -14.42 -3.27 -6.46
C SER A 19 -13.28 -4.29 -6.49
N LEU A 20 -12.31 -4.13 -7.38
CA LEU A 20 -11.14 -5.02 -7.46
C LEU A 20 -10.24 -4.88 -6.23
N THR A 21 -9.99 -3.66 -5.76
CA THR A 21 -9.24 -3.40 -4.52
C THR A 21 -9.98 -4.00 -3.32
N TYR A 22 -11.29 -3.80 -3.20
CA TYR A 22 -12.09 -4.42 -2.13
C TYR A 22 -11.98 -5.94 -2.16
N LEU A 23 -12.06 -6.56 -3.35
CA LEU A 23 -11.96 -8.00 -3.51
C LEU A 23 -10.59 -8.54 -3.07
N TYR A 24 -9.50 -7.87 -3.46
CA TYR A 24 -8.16 -8.22 -3.03
C TYR A 24 -8.01 -8.08 -1.51
N ASN A 25 -8.43 -6.95 -0.95
CA ASN A 25 -8.27 -6.66 0.47
C ASN A 25 -8.98 -7.69 1.35
N LYS A 26 -10.24 -8.00 1.02
CA LYS A 26 -11.08 -8.93 1.78
C LYS A 26 -10.55 -10.37 1.75
N ASN A 27 -9.92 -10.78 0.65
CA ASN A 27 -9.49 -12.16 0.47
C ASN A 27 -8.00 -12.37 0.75
N VAL A 28 -7.20 -11.31 0.74
CA VAL A 28 -5.75 -11.36 0.91
C VAL A 28 -5.34 -10.65 2.21
N TYR A 29 -5.44 -9.33 2.26
CA TYR A 29 -4.93 -8.57 3.42
C TYR A 29 -5.69 -8.85 4.72
N GLU A 30 -7.03 -8.89 4.71
CA GLU A 30 -7.83 -9.15 5.91
C GLU A 30 -7.67 -10.57 6.46
N LYS A 31 -7.23 -11.52 5.61
CA LYS A 31 -6.99 -12.92 6.02
C LYS A 31 -5.55 -13.21 6.40
N ASN A 32 -4.65 -12.25 6.22
CA ASN A 32 -3.23 -12.42 6.49
C ASN A 32 -2.93 -12.18 7.97
N GLU A 33 -2.54 -13.24 8.68
CA GLU A 33 -2.29 -13.20 10.12
C GLU A 33 -1.08 -12.34 10.54
N TYR A 34 -0.19 -11.98 9.61
CA TYR A 34 0.98 -11.15 9.87
C TYR A 34 0.71 -9.64 9.77
N ILE A 35 -0.42 -9.28 9.15
CA ILE A 35 -0.85 -7.88 8.98
C ILE A 35 -1.71 -7.50 10.20
N LEU A 36 -1.22 -6.55 11.00
CA LEU A 36 -1.93 -6.04 12.17
C LEU A 36 -3.03 -5.07 11.77
N ASN A 37 -2.69 -4.13 10.90
CA ASN A 37 -3.61 -3.13 10.36
C ASN A 37 -3.33 -2.92 8.89
N TYR A 38 -4.36 -2.49 8.17
CA TYR A 38 -4.29 -2.22 6.76
C TYR A 38 -5.15 -1.00 6.43
N LYS A 39 -4.63 -0.11 5.57
CA LYS A 39 -5.35 1.07 5.10
C LYS A 39 -5.03 1.39 3.66
N VAL A 40 -6.08 1.62 2.88
CA VAL A 40 -6.00 2.28 1.57
C VAL A 40 -6.30 3.75 1.76
N VAL A 41 -5.44 4.61 1.22
CA VAL A 41 -5.66 6.05 1.18
C VAL A 41 -5.57 6.54 -0.25
N ARG A 42 -6.57 7.33 -0.66
CA ARG A 42 -6.58 8.09 -1.91
C ARG A 42 -6.91 9.54 -1.62
N HIS A 43 -6.38 10.43 -2.46
CA HIS A 43 -6.63 11.84 -2.35
C HIS A 43 -7.97 12.22 -3.00
N TRP A 44 -8.87 12.83 -2.23
CA TRP A 44 -10.19 13.23 -2.72
C TRP A 44 -10.22 14.65 -3.32
N TRP A 45 -9.34 15.56 -2.85
CA TRP A 45 -9.40 16.99 -3.18
C TRP A 45 -8.05 17.61 -3.55
N GLY A 46 -7.82 17.93 -4.82
CA GLY A 46 -6.62 18.66 -5.25
C GLY A 46 -6.33 18.44 -6.72
N ASN A 47 -5.22 19.01 -7.21
CA ASN A 47 -4.81 18.89 -8.62
C ASN A 47 -4.22 17.50 -8.96
N ASN A 48 -4.02 16.62 -7.96
CA ASN A 48 -3.54 15.25 -8.15
C ASN A 48 -4.40 14.25 -7.37
N THR A 49 -5.41 13.67 -8.02
CA THR A 49 -6.24 12.57 -7.49
C THR A 49 -5.68 11.19 -7.86
N LYS A 50 -4.48 11.13 -8.44
CA LYS A 50 -3.86 9.92 -9.01
C LYS A 50 -2.93 9.21 -8.04
N ASP A 51 -2.95 9.53 -6.76
CA ASP A 51 -2.15 8.86 -5.75
C ASP A 51 -3.00 7.80 -5.04
N PHE A 52 -2.51 6.56 -5.06
CA PHE A 52 -3.06 5.41 -4.35
C PHE A 52 -2.00 4.86 -3.40
N ILE A 53 -2.27 4.94 -2.10
CA ILE A 53 -1.33 4.54 -1.06
C ILE A 53 -1.92 3.36 -0.32
N VAL A 54 -1.14 2.29 -0.24
CA VAL A 54 -1.43 1.11 0.56
C VAL A 54 -0.49 1.09 1.74
N ILE A 55 -1.04 1.06 2.95
CA ILE A 55 -0.29 0.98 4.20
C ILE A 55 -0.72 -0.31 4.88
N TYR A 56 0.24 -1.17 5.22
CA TYR A 56 0.01 -2.30 6.10
C TYR A 56 1.05 -2.28 7.22
N GLU A 57 0.59 -2.55 8.43
CA GLU A 57 1.41 -2.58 9.63
C GLU A 57 1.69 -4.03 10.00
N VAL A 58 2.94 -4.31 10.37
CA VAL A 58 3.38 -5.63 10.83
C VAL A 58 4.05 -5.47 12.19
N LYS A 59 4.04 -6.56 12.97
CA LYS A 59 4.58 -6.53 14.34
C LYS A 59 6.10 -6.42 14.37
N ASN A 60 6.77 -7.17 13.50
CA ASN A 60 8.24 -7.28 13.49
C ASN A 60 8.78 -7.21 12.07
N TRP A 61 10.09 -6.95 11.95
CA TRP A 61 10.77 -6.91 10.64
C TRP A 61 10.65 -8.22 9.85
N GLU A 62 10.76 -9.38 10.51
CA GLU A 62 10.61 -10.67 9.84
C GLU A 62 9.21 -10.89 9.26
N ASP A 63 8.20 -10.27 9.90
CA ASP A 63 6.81 -10.44 9.51
C ASP A 63 6.50 -9.68 8.21
N VAL A 64 7.35 -8.73 7.77
CA VAL A 64 7.25 -8.10 6.44
C VAL A 64 7.34 -9.15 5.32
N ILE A 65 8.34 -10.03 5.41
CA ILE A 65 8.56 -11.08 4.41
C ILE A 65 7.47 -12.14 4.51
N LYS A 66 7.14 -12.58 5.74
CA LYS A 66 6.08 -13.57 5.96
C LYS A 66 4.72 -13.07 5.46
N ALA A 67 4.38 -11.81 5.72
CA ALA A 67 3.16 -11.18 5.21
C ALA A 67 3.15 -11.18 3.68
N THR A 68 4.26 -10.84 3.03
CA THR A 68 4.35 -10.84 1.56
C THR A 68 4.18 -12.24 0.98
N THR A 69 4.83 -13.26 1.54
CA THR A 69 4.64 -14.66 1.13
C THR A 69 3.19 -15.10 1.35
N ARG A 70 2.63 -14.80 2.51
CA ARG A 70 1.26 -15.17 2.87
C ARG A 70 0.21 -14.50 1.97
N ASN A 71 0.46 -13.26 1.54
CA ASN A 71 -0.39 -12.59 0.56
C ASN A 71 -0.46 -13.37 -0.77
N ASN A 72 0.68 -13.88 -1.25
CA ASN A 72 0.72 -14.67 -2.48
C ASN A 72 -0.01 -16.01 -2.31
N GLU A 73 0.16 -16.69 -1.17
CA GLU A 73 -0.57 -17.94 -0.88
C GLU A 73 -2.09 -17.72 -0.85
N LEU A 74 -2.56 -16.68 -0.14
CA LEU A 74 -3.98 -16.34 -0.06
C LEU A 74 -4.55 -15.91 -1.41
N PHE A 75 -3.75 -15.19 -2.21
CA PHE A 75 -4.10 -14.85 -3.58
C PHE A 75 -4.26 -16.11 -4.44
N GLU A 76 -3.32 -17.05 -4.36
CA GLU A 76 -3.39 -18.31 -5.09
C GLU A 76 -4.52 -19.23 -4.61
N GLU A 77 -4.88 -19.16 -3.33
CA GLU A 77 -6.01 -19.89 -2.73
C GLU A 77 -7.36 -19.35 -3.23
N TYR A 78 -7.52 -18.02 -3.28
CA TYR A 78 -8.78 -17.41 -3.72
C TYR A 78 -8.97 -17.47 -5.24
N TRP A 79 -7.91 -17.21 -6.00
CA TRP A 79 -7.87 -17.41 -7.45
C TRP A 79 -7.14 -18.72 -7.74
N ASP A 80 -7.82 -19.84 -7.55
CA ASP A 80 -7.27 -21.20 -7.61
C ASP A 80 -6.70 -21.61 -8.99
N THR A 81 -7.20 -21.02 -10.07
CA THR A 81 -6.77 -21.33 -11.45
C THR A 81 -5.82 -20.27 -12.03
N PRO A 82 -4.83 -20.68 -12.84
CA PRO A 82 -3.95 -19.74 -13.55
C PRO A 82 -4.70 -18.73 -14.42
N GLU A 83 -5.83 -19.13 -15.01
CA GLU A 83 -6.68 -18.29 -15.84
C GLU A 83 -7.36 -17.20 -14.99
N ALA A 84 -7.92 -17.56 -13.84
CA ALA A 84 -8.55 -16.60 -12.93
C ALA A 84 -7.53 -15.58 -12.39
N ARG A 85 -6.33 -16.04 -12.02
CA ARG A 85 -5.22 -15.17 -11.60
C ARG A 85 -4.87 -14.16 -12.69
N LYS A 86 -4.67 -14.64 -13.92
CA LYS A 86 -4.32 -13.78 -15.07
C LYS A 86 -5.42 -12.75 -15.37
N LEU A 87 -6.68 -13.15 -15.29
CA LEU A 87 -7.81 -12.23 -15.52
C LEU A 87 -7.85 -11.13 -14.46
N PHE A 88 -7.70 -11.48 -13.18
CA PHE A 88 -7.67 -10.50 -12.10
C PHE A 88 -6.48 -9.55 -12.24
N ILE A 89 -5.27 -10.09 -12.40
CA ILE A 89 -4.04 -9.28 -12.55
C ILE A 89 -4.18 -8.33 -13.74
N LYS A 90 -4.64 -8.81 -14.89
CA LYS A 90 -4.86 -7.95 -16.06
C LYS A 90 -5.88 -6.83 -15.81
N ALA A 91 -6.97 -7.14 -15.09
CA ALA A 91 -7.99 -6.16 -14.76
C ALA A 91 -7.49 -5.12 -13.74
N TYR A 92 -6.63 -5.53 -12.81
CA TYR A 92 -6.10 -4.68 -11.74
C TYR A 92 -4.89 -3.84 -12.22
N ASP A 93 -3.95 -4.44 -12.95
CA ASP A 93 -2.71 -3.80 -13.40
C ASP A 93 -2.94 -2.62 -14.36
N LYS A 94 -4.08 -2.60 -15.08
CA LYS A 94 -4.42 -1.50 -16.02
C LYS A 94 -4.45 -0.12 -15.36
N TYR A 95 -4.58 -0.09 -14.04
CA TYR A 95 -4.72 1.09 -13.23
C TYR A 95 -3.38 1.62 -12.69
N PHE A 96 -2.38 0.75 -12.58
CA PHE A 96 -1.07 1.09 -12.05
C PHE A 96 -0.09 1.45 -13.17
N THR A 97 0.83 2.37 -12.88
CA THR A 97 1.97 2.58 -13.76
C THR A 97 3.15 1.73 -13.31
N VAL A 98 4.10 1.49 -14.21
CA VAL A 98 5.33 0.71 -13.94
C VAL A 98 6.17 1.31 -12.79
N LYS A 99 5.93 2.58 -12.42
CA LYS A 99 6.66 3.25 -11.34
C LYS A 99 5.83 3.25 -10.05
N HIS A 100 6.33 2.58 -9.03
CA HIS A 100 5.86 2.68 -7.66
C HIS A 100 7.07 2.85 -6.73
N PRO A 101 7.06 3.81 -5.79
CA PRO A 101 7.98 3.79 -4.66
C PRO A 101 7.45 2.80 -3.61
N ASP A 102 8.34 1.99 -3.08
CA ASP A 102 8.07 1.20 -1.88
C ASP A 102 8.84 1.83 -0.72
N GLU A 103 8.13 2.10 0.37
CA GLU A 103 8.69 2.77 1.55
C GLU A 103 8.35 1.94 2.79
N ILE A 104 9.35 1.70 3.63
CA ILE A 104 9.17 1.00 4.90
C ILE A 104 9.52 1.96 6.03
N TYR A 105 8.55 2.16 6.91
CA TYR A 105 8.67 3.01 8.08
C TYR A 105 8.76 2.15 9.33
N ARG A 106 9.51 2.64 10.32
CA ARG A 106 9.54 2.04 11.65
C ARG A 106 9.14 3.11 12.66
N GLU A 107 8.18 2.78 13.51
CA GLU A 107 7.87 3.59 14.67
C GLU A 107 9.07 3.59 15.62
N VAL A 108 9.58 4.78 15.89
CA VAL A 108 10.69 5.02 16.81
C VAL A 108 10.16 5.86 17.96
N ASN A 109 10.24 5.33 19.17
CA ASN A 109 10.01 6.11 20.36
C ASN A 109 11.28 6.92 20.64
N TYR A 110 11.23 8.22 20.41
CA TYR A 110 12.28 9.13 20.85
C TYR A 110 12.03 9.50 22.30
N ASP A 111 13.04 9.35 23.16
CA ASP A 111 13.01 10.06 24.44
C ASP A 111 13.34 11.53 24.17
N VAL A 112 12.67 12.44 24.87
CA VAL A 112 12.91 13.89 24.74
C VAL A 112 14.37 14.23 25.11
N SER A 113 15.05 13.36 25.86
CA SER A 113 16.48 13.47 26.15
C SER A 113 17.41 13.23 24.95
N ASP A 114 16.95 12.54 23.90
CA ASP A 114 17.76 12.20 22.73
C ASP A 114 17.79 13.33 21.68
N ILE A 115 16.96 14.36 21.88
CA ILE A 115 16.89 15.53 21.02
C ILE A 115 17.97 16.51 21.51
N THR A 116 19.10 16.59 20.82
CA THR A 116 20.08 17.65 21.10
C THR A 116 19.45 19.01 20.83
N PRO A 117 19.43 19.93 21.80
CA PRO A 117 18.88 21.27 21.58
C PRO A 117 19.63 21.93 20.43
N ILE A 118 18.88 22.46 19.47
CA ILE A 118 19.43 23.31 18.41
C ILE A 118 20.06 24.50 19.12
N LYS A 119 21.40 24.60 19.12
CA LYS A 119 22.07 25.81 19.60
C LYS A 119 21.68 26.92 18.65
N GLU A 120 20.82 27.81 19.12
CA GLU A 120 20.52 29.07 18.44
C GLU A 120 21.86 29.78 18.21
N SER A 121 22.27 29.89 16.95
CA SER A 121 23.44 30.67 16.59
C SER A 121 23.07 32.13 16.81
N SER A 122 23.50 32.70 17.94
CA SER A 122 23.45 34.14 18.14
C SER A 122 24.25 34.80 17.02
N GLU A 123 23.53 35.39 16.06
CA GLU A 123 24.10 36.29 15.06
C GLU A 123 24.90 37.39 15.77
N LYS A 124 26.13 37.60 15.31
CA LYS A 124 26.95 38.78 15.58
C LYS A 124 27.14 39.56 14.29
#